data_AF-A0A7S2R546-F1
#
_entry.id   AF-A0A7S2R546-F1
#
_cell.length_a   1.000
_cell.length_b   1.000
_cell.length_c   1.000
_cell.angle_alpha   90.00
_cell.angle_beta   90.00
_cell.angle_gamma   90.00
#
_symmetry.space_group_name_H-M   'P 1'
#
loop_
_entity.id
_entity.type
_entity.pdbx_description
1 polymer ?
#
loop_
_entity_poly.entity_id
_entity_poly.type
_entity_poly.pdbx_seq_one_letter_code
_entity_poly.pdbx_strand_id
1 'polypeptide(L)'
;GKDNNNNSSSSNKFAVDRDYLNYEDFIYFMLSEEDKANEISIRYWFSCIDVDGDGKLNNMEMRSFYMVQLHRMQMMGHEIVPFEDMLCQMIDMIKPANNDYLIVEDFLQTECAAVSGALFDALFNLNKYLQFEQRDPFQERQKREDEFETDWDRFAFIDYNRLAMEEENREEEAMEIDWVAVDEDDDDGEDIHSLGFGGASEAPF
;
A
#
# COMPACT_ATOMS: atom_id res chain seq x y z
N GLY A 1 -18.11 -51.75 -33.23
CA GLY A 1 -18.73 -50.41 -33.11
C GLY A 1 -18.73 -50.10 -31.63
N LYS A 2 -18.27 -48.93 -31.18
CA LYS A 2 -19.01 -47.65 -31.21
C LYS A 2 -20.42 -47.90 -30.62
N ASP A 3 -20.75 -47.38 -29.45
CA ASP A 3 -20.94 -45.93 -29.27
C ASP A 3 -20.54 -45.41 -27.88
N ASN A 4 -19.88 -44.25 -27.94
CA ASN A 4 -19.70 -43.29 -26.85
C ASN A 4 -21.05 -42.65 -26.50
N ASN A 5 -21.32 -42.38 -25.23
CA ASN A 5 -21.91 -41.09 -24.90
C ASN A 5 -21.48 -40.61 -23.50
N ASN A 6 -20.61 -39.60 -23.52
CA ASN A 6 -20.28 -38.75 -22.39
C ASN A 6 -21.55 -38.01 -21.95
N ASN A 7 -21.77 -37.91 -20.64
CA ASN A 7 -22.47 -36.75 -20.11
C ASN A 7 -21.82 -36.34 -18.78
N SER A 8 -20.76 -35.54 -18.93
CA SER A 8 -20.20 -34.69 -17.89
C SER A 8 -21.20 -33.60 -17.55
N SER A 9 -22.09 -33.88 -16.59
CA SER A 9 -22.92 -32.86 -15.95
C SER A 9 -22.05 -32.14 -14.93
N SER A 10 -21.31 -31.13 -15.39
CA SER A 10 -20.72 -30.10 -14.52
C SER A 10 -21.86 -29.43 -13.78
N SER A 11 -21.96 -29.76 -12.49
CA SER A 11 -22.94 -29.29 -11.55
C SER A 11 -22.86 -27.77 -11.38
N ASN A 12 -23.80 -27.05 -12.01
CA ASN A 12 -24.16 -25.68 -11.63
C ASN A 12 -24.53 -25.68 -10.15
N LYS A 13 -23.68 -25.07 -9.32
CA LYS A 13 -23.97 -24.83 -7.90
C LYS A 13 -25.10 -23.80 -7.85
N PHE A 14 -26.29 -24.27 -7.47
CA PHE A 14 -27.46 -23.44 -7.21
C PHE A 14 -27.09 -22.35 -6.18
N ALA A 15 -27.26 -21.08 -6.55
CA ALA A 15 -27.28 -19.98 -5.60
C ALA A 15 -28.37 -20.29 -4.57
N VAL A 16 -27.98 -20.48 -3.31
CA VAL A 16 -28.93 -20.75 -2.24
C VAL A 16 -29.53 -19.42 -1.86
N ASP A 17 -30.82 -19.25 -2.16
CA ASP A 17 -31.60 -18.05 -1.83
C ASP A 17 -31.69 -17.93 -0.30
N ARG A 18 -30.77 -17.15 0.29
CA ARG A 18 -30.68 -16.88 1.73
C ARG A 18 -30.65 -15.37 1.92
N ASP A 19 -31.51 -14.86 2.80
CA ASP A 19 -31.59 -13.44 3.15
C ASP A 19 -30.42 -12.94 4.04
N TYR A 20 -29.45 -13.80 4.35
CA TYR A 20 -28.34 -13.49 5.25
C TYR A 20 -27.02 -14.08 4.74
N LEU A 21 -25.95 -13.29 4.89
CA LEU A 21 -24.58 -13.73 4.65
C LEU A 21 -24.10 -14.53 5.86
N ASN A 22 -23.48 -15.69 5.60
CA ASN A 22 -22.80 -16.43 6.66
C ASN A 22 -21.41 -15.79 6.94
N TYR A 23 -20.71 -16.26 7.98
CA TYR A 23 -19.40 -15.70 8.34
C TYR A 23 -18.33 -15.88 7.24
N GLU A 24 -18.36 -17.00 6.53
CA GLU A 24 -17.47 -17.27 5.40
C GLU A 24 -17.77 -16.30 4.24
N ASP A 25 -19.04 -16.11 3.88
CA ASP A 25 -19.46 -15.15 2.86
C ASP A 25 -19.05 -13.72 3.24
N PHE A 26 -19.15 -13.38 4.53
CA PHE A 26 -18.72 -12.08 5.05
C PHE A 26 -17.19 -11.90 4.98
N ILE A 27 -16.40 -12.95 5.21
CA ILE A 27 -14.94 -12.88 5.02
C ILE A 27 -14.61 -12.61 3.55
N TYR A 28 -15.24 -13.33 2.62
CA TYR A 28 -15.04 -13.11 1.20
C TYR A 28 -15.41 -11.68 0.79
N PHE A 29 -16.53 -11.16 1.31
CA PHE A 29 -16.92 -9.77 1.11
C PHE A 29 -15.87 -8.79 1.64
N MET A 30 -15.41 -8.97 2.88
CA MET A 30 -14.44 -8.07 3.52
C MET A 30 -13.10 -8.05 2.78
N LEU A 31 -12.56 -9.23 2.42
CA LEU A 31 -11.32 -9.34 1.66
C LEU A 31 -11.46 -8.71 0.27
N SER A 32 -12.58 -8.96 -0.39
CA SER A 32 -12.86 -8.40 -1.73
C SER A 32 -13.05 -6.89 -1.69
N GLU A 33 -13.58 -6.35 -0.59
CA GLU A 33 -13.78 -4.91 -0.42
C GLU A 33 -12.47 -4.17 -0.12
N GLU A 34 -11.56 -4.80 0.64
CA GLU A 34 -10.26 -4.24 1.00
C GLU A 34 -9.37 -4.06 -0.23
N ASP A 35 -9.16 -5.14 -0.99
CA ASP A 35 -8.35 -5.15 -2.21
C ASP A 35 -9.19 -5.56 -3.43
N LYS A 36 -9.51 -4.59 -4.29
CA LYS A 36 -10.26 -4.79 -5.54
C LYS A 36 -9.39 -5.07 -6.77
N ALA A 37 -8.07 -5.16 -6.61
CA ALA A 37 -7.13 -5.47 -7.69
C ALA A 37 -6.83 -6.96 -7.82
N ASN A 38 -7.12 -7.75 -6.78
CA ASN A 38 -6.93 -9.20 -6.78
C ASN A 38 -7.95 -9.91 -7.69
N GLU A 39 -7.56 -10.98 -8.37
CA GLU A 39 -8.41 -11.77 -9.28
C GLU A 39 -9.71 -12.24 -8.60
N ILE A 40 -9.61 -12.72 -7.36
CA ILE A 40 -10.77 -13.21 -6.61
C ILE A 40 -11.78 -12.08 -6.40
N SER A 41 -11.29 -10.91 -6.00
CA SER A 41 -12.12 -9.72 -5.76
C SER A 41 -12.74 -9.19 -7.05
N ILE A 42 -11.96 -9.13 -8.13
CA ILE A 42 -12.44 -8.73 -9.46
C ILE A 42 -13.59 -9.62 -9.88
N ARG A 43 -13.43 -10.95 -9.79
CA ARG A 43 -14.49 -11.92 -10.13
C ARG A 43 -15.71 -11.73 -9.23
N TYR A 44 -15.51 -11.54 -7.94
CA TYR A 44 -16.58 -11.32 -6.97
C TYR A 44 -17.42 -10.08 -7.32
N TRP A 45 -16.77 -8.95 -7.57
CA TRP A 45 -17.46 -7.70 -7.89
C TRP A 45 -18.06 -7.71 -9.28
N PHE A 46 -17.38 -8.32 -10.27
CA PHE A 46 -17.93 -8.49 -11.61
C PHE A 46 -19.25 -9.26 -11.54
N SER A 47 -19.31 -10.39 -10.82
CA SER A 47 -20.54 -11.15 -10.63
C SER A 47 -21.64 -10.40 -9.86
N CYS A 48 -21.30 -9.36 -9.11
CA CYS A 48 -22.27 -8.51 -8.42
C CYS A 48 -22.85 -7.41 -9.33
N ILE A 49 -22.09 -6.96 -10.33
CA ILE A 49 -22.51 -5.90 -11.27
C ILE A 49 -23.18 -6.49 -12.51
N ASP A 50 -22.75 -7.66 -12.97
CA ASP A 50 -23.37 -8.44 -14.03
C ASP A 50 -24.76 -8.94 -13.56
N VAL A 51 -25.80 -8.13 -13.80
CA VAL A 51 -27.15 -8.38 -13.28
C VAL A 51 -27.87 -9.42 -14.14
N ASP A 52 -27.57 -9.47 -15.43
CA ASP A 52 -28.17 -10.43 -16.35
C ASP A 52 -27.42 -11.78 -16.40
N GLY A 53 -26.18 -11.82 -15.90
CA GLY A 53 -25.37 -13.02 -15.75
C GLY A 53 -24.80 -13.53 -17.07
N ASP A 54 -24.67 -12.67 -18.09
CA ASP A 54 -24.15 -13.05 -19.40
C ASP A 54 -22.61 -13.04 -19.48
N GLY A 55 -21.94 -12.61 -18.40
CA GLY A 55 -20.50 -12.51 -18.28
C GLY A 55 -19.90 -11.30 -19.00
N LYS A 56 -20.72 -10.33 -19.41
CA LYS A 56 -20.32 -9.13 -20.14
C LYS A 56 -20.95 -7.89 -19.54
N LEU A 57 -20.12 -7.07 -18.94
CA LEU A 57 -20.58 -5.83 -18.36
C LEU A 57 -20.88 -4.80 -19.44
N ASN A 58 -22.16 -4.44 -19.57
CA ASN A 58 -22.63 -3.47 -20.55
C ASN A 58 -22.78 -2.06 -19.96
N ASN A 59 -22.88 -1.06 -20.85
CA ASN A 59 -23.00 0.34 -20.44
C ASN A 59 -24.27 0.64 -19.64
N MET A 60 -25.37 -0.09 -19.86
CA MET A 60 -26.63 0.15 -19.14
C MET A 60 -26.56 -0.33 -17.70
N GLU A 61 -25.95 -1.49 -17.46
CA GLU A 61 -25.70 -2.04 -16.12
C GLU A 61 -24.83 -1.08 -15.31
N MET A 62 -23.67 -0.70 -15.84
CA MET A 62 -22.78 0.27 -15.19
C MET A 62 -23.48 1.61 -14.91
N ARG A 63 -24.26 2.10 -15.87
CA ARG A 63 -25.03 3.35 -15.70
C ARG A 63 -26.04 3.23 -14.57
N SER A 64 -26.68 2.09 -14.39
CA SER A 64 -27.66 1.89 -13.33
C SER A 64 -27.05 2.05 -11.92
N PHE A 65 -25.86 1.48 -11.68
CA PHE A 65 -25.13 1.63 -10.43
C PHE A 65 -24.63 3.07 -10.25
N TYR A 66 -24.03 3.66 -11.29
CA TYR A 66 -23.47 5.00 -11.22
C TYR A 66 -24.53 6.09 -10.97
N MET A 67 -25.78 5.91 -11.41
CA MET A 67 -26.87 6.86 -11.10
C MET A 67 -27.10 7.05 -9.60
N VAL A 68 -26.93 5.98 -8.80
CA VAL A 68 -27.02 6.08 -7.33
C VAL A 68 -25.86 6.89 -6.77
N GLN A 69 -24.67 6.74 -7.35
CA GLN A 69 -23.47 7.46 -6.95
C GLN A 69 -23.55 8.94 -7.29
N LEU A 70 -24.06 9.29 -8.48
CA LEU A 70 -24.35 10.67 -8.88
C LEU A 70 -25.27 11.36 -7.88
N HIS A 71 -26.35 10.70 -7.46
CA HIS A 71 -27.26 11.24 -6.47
C HIS A 71 -26.57 11.45 -5.10
N ARG A 72 -25.71 10.51 -4.68
CA ARG A 72 -24.92 10.67 -3.44
C ARG A 72 -23.94 11.85 -3.53
N MET A 73 -23.24 12.01 -4.65
CA MET A 73 -22.34 13.15 -4.90
C MET A 73 -23.09 14.48 -4.84
N GLN A 74 -24.28 14.55 -5.45
CA GLN A 74 -25.17 15.72 -5.38
C GLN A 74 -25.53 16.09 -3.94
N MET A 75 -25.91 15.09 -3.13
CA MET A 75 -26.30 15.32 -1.73
C MET A 75 -25.14 15.78 -0.85
N MET A 76 -23.91 15.40 -1.21
CA MET A 76 -22.69 15.83 -0.51
C MET A 76 -22.13 17.16 -1.03
N GLY A 77 -22.70 17.72 -2.10
CA GLY A 77 -22.22 18.96 -2.72
C GLY A 77 -20.91 18.81 -3.48
N HIS A 78 -20.55 17.58 -3.89
CA HIS A 78 -19.39 17.35 -4.75
C HIS A 78 -19.69 17.69 -6.21
N GLU A 79 -18.64 18.04 -6.95
CA GLU A 79 -18.74 18.17 -8.40
C GLU A 79 -19.15 16.85 -9.03
N ILE A 80 -20.06 16.91 -9.98
CA ILE A 80 -20.70 15.75 -10.57
C ILE A 80 -20.03 15.49 -11.91
N VAL A 81 -19.42 14.30 -12.05
CA VAL A 81 -18.83 13.86 -13.32
C VAL A 81 -19.88 13.08 -14.11
N PRO A 82 -20.23 13.46 -15.35
CA PRO A 82 -21.13 12.70 -16.20
C PRO A 82 -20.69 11.24 -16.36
N PHE A 83 -21.65 10.33 -16.52
CA PHE A 83 -21.35 8.90 -16.68
C PHE A 83 -20.43 8.64 -17.87
N GLU A 84 -20.68 9.32 -18.99
CA GLU A 84 -19.91 9.16 -20.21
C GLU A 84 -18.44 9.53 -20.03
N ASP A 85 -18.15 10.60 -19.29
CA ASP A 85 -16.79 11.06 -19.02
C ASP A 85 -16.07 10.10 -18.06
N MET A 86 -16.74 9.70 -16.97
CA MET A 86 -16.21 8.71 -16.03
C MET A 86 -15.92 7.38 -16.74
N LEU A 87 -16.85 6.90 -17.58
CA LEU A 87 -16.69 5.66 -18.31
C LEU A 87 -15.52 5.74 -19.31
N CYS A 88 -15.39 6.85 -20.05
CA CYS A 88 -14.27 7.03 -20.98
C CYS A 88 -12.93 6.96 -20.23
N GLN A 89 -12.81 7.66 -19.11
CA GLN A 89 -11.61 7.61 -18.26
C GLN A 89 -11.29 6.19 -17.80
N MET A 90 -12.29 5.42 -17.38
CA MET A 90 -12.10 4.04 -16.93
C MET A 90 -11.72 3.10 -18.09
N ILE A 91 -12.35 3.24 -19.26
CA ILE A 91 -12.01 2.47 -20.46
C ILE A 91 -10.58 2.77 -20.92
N ASP A 92 -10.15 4.03 -20.87
CA ASP A 92 -8.77 4.42 -21.23
C ASP A 92 -7.72 3.80 -20.29
N MET A 93 -8.08 3.57 -19.02
CA MET A 93 -7.21 2.89 -18.04
C MET A 93 -7.21 1.37 -18.22
N ILE A 94 -8.38 0.76 -18.47
CA ILE A 94 -8.53 -0.69 -18.58
C ILE A 94 -8.04 -1.20 -19.94
N LYS A 95 -8.26 -0.42 -21.01
CA LYS A 95 -7.95 -0.77 -22.42
C LYS A 95 -8.49 -2.16 -22.80
N PRO A 96 -9.83 -2.34 -22.76
CA PRO A 96 -10.43 -3.63 -23.06
C PRO A 96 -10.20 -4.04 -24.51
N ALA A 97 -10.24 -5.35 -24.77
CA ALA A 97 -10.11 -5.86 -26.13
C ALA A 97 -11.31 -5.47 -27.03
N ASN A 98 -12.48 -5.27 -26.42
CA ASN A 98 -13.68 -4.79 -27.07
C ASN A 98 -14.24 -3.58 -26.32
N ASN A 99 -14.64 -2.53 -27.04
CA ASN A 99 -15.20 -1.31 -26.43
C ASN A 99 -16.71 -1.38 -26.17
N ASP A 100 -17.40 -2.39 -26.72
CA ASP A 100 -18.85 -2.50 -26.56
C ASP A 100 -19.26 -3.11 -25.21
N TYR A 101 -18.38 -3.93 -24.61
CA TYR A 101 -18.59 -4.61 -23.34
C TYR A 101 -17.26 -4.92 -22.67
N LEU A 102 -17.27 -5.03 -21.34
CA LEU A 102 -16.11 -5.45 -20.56
C LEU A 102 -16.28 -6.88 -20.10
N ILE A 103 -15.21 -7.68 -20.17
CA ILE A 103 -15.16 -9.03 -19.57
C ILE A 103 -14.20 -9.05 -18.39
N VAL A 104 -14.32 -10.04 -17.51
CA VAL A 104 -13.44 -10.21 -16.34
C VAL A 104 -11.97 -10.16 -16.74
N GLU A 105 -11.62 -10.80 -17.86
CA GLU A 105 -10.25 -10.86 -18.36
C GLU A 105 -9.66 -9.48 -18.68
N ASP A 106 -10.49 -8.49 -19.03
CA ASP A 106 -10.02 -7.13 -19.28
C ASP A 106 -9.48 -6.47 -18.00
N PHE A 107 -9.99 -6.85 -16.83
CA PHE A 107 -9.56 -6.32 -15.53
C PHE A 107 -8.32 -7.03 -14.97
N LEU A 108 -7.99 -8.20 -15.50
CA LEU A 108 -6.88 -9.05 -15.04
C LEU A 108 -5.58 -8.80 -15.79
N GLN A 109 -5.56 -7.86 -16.73
CA GLN A 109 -4.33 -7.52 -17.46
C GLN A 109 -3.30 -6.92 -16.50
N THR A 110 -2.04 -7.35 -16.58
CA THR A 110 -0.96 -6.91 -15.67
C THR A 110 -0.74 -5.40 -15.69
N GLU A 111 -1.04 -4.73 -16.79
CA GLU A 111 -0.86 -3.27 -16.94
C GLU A 111 -1.93 -2.45 -16.21
N CYS A 112 -3.14 -3.01 -16.04
CA CYS A 112 -4.29 -2.30 -15.48
C CYS A 112 -4.81 -2.91 -14.17
N ALA A 113 -4.39 -4.11 -13.77
CA ALA A 113 -4.92 -4.81 -12.59
C ALA A 113 -4.91 -3.97 -11.31
N ALA A 114 -3.86 -3.17 -11.09
CA ALA A 114 -3.77 -2.28 -9.92
C ALA A 114 -4.76 -1.10 -9.93
N VAL A 115 -5.26 -0.73 -11.11
CA VAL A 115 -6.14 0.43 -11.33
C VAL A 115 -7.55 0.01 -11.71
N SER A 116 -7.75 -1.23 -12.17
CA SER A 116 -9.02 -1.76 -12.64
C SER A 116 -10.08 -1.80 -11.53
N GLY A 117 -9.64 -1.93 -10.27
CA GLY A 117 -10.47 -1.76 -9.08
C GLY A 117 -11.14 -0.39 -8.94
N ALA A 118 -10.61 0.65 -9.58
CA ALA A 118 -11.18 2.00 -9.54
C ALA A 118 -12.54 2.10 -10.24
N LEU A 119 -12.80 1.27 -11.27
CA LEU A 119 -14.13 1.22 -11.89
C LEU A 119 -15.17 0.72 -10.88
N PHE A 120 -14.85 -0.33 -10.12
CA PHE A 120 -15.74 -0.86 -9.10
C PHE A 120 -16.03 0.18 -8.01
N ASP A 121 -15.00 0.90 -7.55
CA ASP A 121 -15.19 1.98 -6.58
C ASP A 121 -16.07 3.10 -7.17
N ALA A 122 -15.88 3.49 -8.43
CA ALA A 122 -16.71 4.48 -9.10
C ALA A 122 -18.19 4.08 -9.15
N LEU A 123 -18.49 2.79 -9.36
CA LEU A 123 -19.85 2.28 -9.47
C LEU A 123 -20.58 2.17 -8.13
N PHE A 124 -19.91 1.83 -7.03
CA PHE A 124 -20.61 1.58 -5.76
C PHE A 124 -19.90 2.04 -4.47
N ASN A 125 -18.60 2.34 -4.48
CA ASN A 125 -17.87 2.86 -3.32
C ASN A 125 -17.43 4.32 -3.53
N LEU A 126 -18.33 5.25 -3.18
CA LEU A 126 -18.09 6.68 -3.40
C LEU A 126 -16.88 7.22 -2.63
N ASN A 127 -16.65 6.72 -1.40
CA ASN A 127 -15.55 7.21 -0.58
C ASN A 127 -14.19 6.87 -1.21
N LYS A 128 -14.01 5.61 -1.64
CA LYS A 128 -12.77 5.19 -2.32
C LYS A 128 -12.63 5.87 -3.68
N TYR A 129 -13.73 6.04 -4.42
CA TYR A 129 -13.72 6.76 -5.70
C TYR A 129 -13.27 8.22 -5.54
N LEU A 130 -13.81 8.96 -4.57
CA LEU A 130 -13.40 10.35 -4.31
C LEU A 130 -11.93 10.44 -3.88
N GLN A 131 -11.44 9.49 -3.10
CA GLN A 131 -10.02 9.41 -2.74
C GLN A 131 -9.14 9.15 -3.96
N PHE A 132 -9.60 8.33 -4.90
CA PHE A 132 -8.92 8.08 -6.18
C PHE A 132 -8.86 9.35 -7.04
N GLU A 133 -9.98 10.06 -7.23
CA GLU A 133 -10.04 11.31 -8.00
C GLU A 133 -9.19 12.44 -7.39
N GLN A 134 -9.06 12.47 -6.06
CA GLN A 134 -8.25 13.47 -5.35
C GLN A 134 -6.78 13.08 -5.22
N ARG A 135 -6.33 11.96 -5.81
CA ARG A 135 -4.92 11.57 -5.75
C ARG A 135 -4.06 12.64 -6.40
N ASP A 136 -3.04 13.07 -5.67
CA ASP A 136 -2.07 14.03 -6.16
C ASP A 136 -1.11 13.35 -7.15
N PRO A 137 -1.05 13.79 -8.42
CA PRO A 137 -0.12 13.25 -9.41
C PRO A 137 1.35 13.33 -8.96
N PHE A 138 1.71 14.29 -8.10
CA PHE A 138 3.06 14.41 -7.55
C PHE A 138 3.36 13.30 -6.55
N GLN A 139 2.43 12.99 -5.64
CA GLN A 139 2.59 11.89 -4.70
C GLN A 139 2.66 10.54 -5.41
N GLU A 140 1.92 10.37 -6.50
CA GLU A 140 1.93 9.11 -7.25
C GLU A 140 3.18 8.93 -8.10
N ARG A 141 3.80 10.02 -8.57
CA ARG A 141 5.17 9.98 -9.13
C ARG A 141 6.19 9.61 -8.06
N GLN A 142 6.11 10.24 -6.90
CA GLN A 142 7.02 9.97 -5.79
C GLN A 142 6.93 8.52 -5.29
N LYS A 143 5.74 7.90 -5.34
CA LYS A 143 5.54 6.47 -5.05
C LYS A 143 6.10 5.54 -6.14
N ARG A 144 5.98 5.90 -7.42
CA ARG A 144 6.57 5.12 -8.52
C ARG A 144 8.10 5.21 -8.56
N GLU A 145 8.64 6.33 -8.10
CA GLU A 145 10.08 6.58 -7.98
C GLU A 145 10.64 6.14 -6.62
N ASP A 146 9.81 5.57 -5.75
CA ASP A 146 10.25 5.06 -4.45
C ASP A 146 11.08 3.78 -4.65
N GLU A 147 12.28 3.77 -4.11
CA GLU A 147 13.21 2.64 -4.21
C GLU A 147 12.80 1.49 -3.27
N PHE A 148 11.95 1.77 -2.28
CA PHE A 148 11.49 0.81 -1.29
C PHE A 148 10.19 0.13 -1.70
N GLU A 149 10.14 -1.21 -1.63
CA GLU A 149 8.95 -2.00 -1.97
C GLU A 149 7.80 -1.83 -0.96
N THR A 150 8.14 -1.51 0.30
CA THR A 150 7.14 -1.30 1.36
C THR A 150 7.47 -0.11 2.25
N ASP A 151 6.42 0.46 2.87
CA ASP A 151 6.57 1.49 3.90
C ASP A 151 7.42 1.00 5.09
N TRP A 152 7.42 -0.31 5.36
CA TRP A 152 8.27 -0.94 6.37
C TRP A 152 9.74 -0.94 5.97
N ASP A 153 10.06 -1.21 4.71
CA ASP A 153 11.45 -1.17 4.21
C ASP A 153 12.00 0.25 4.27
N ARG A 154 11.19 1.24 3.90
CA ARG A 154 11.52 2.66 4.04
C ARG A 154 11.80 3.02 5.51
N PHE A 155 10.92 2.61 6.43
CA PHE A 155 11.09 2.86 7.85
C PHE A 155 12.36 2.19 8.39
N ALA A 156 12.56 0.91 8.08
CA ALA A 156 13.71 0.13 8.52
C ALA A 156 15.02 0.70 8.00
N PHE A 157 15.06 1.12 6.73
CA PHE A 157 16.23 1.76 6.15
C PHE A 157 16.58 3.07 6.86
N ILE A 158 15.59 3.95 7.05
CA ILE A 158 15.80 5.24 7.72
C ILE A 158 16.26 5.03 9.16
N ASP A 159 15.61 4.12 9.88
CA ASP A 159 15.92 3.89 11.29
C ASP A 159 17.27 3.20 11.48
N TYR A 160 17.61 2.24 10.61
CA TYR A 160 18.95 1.64 10.56
C TYR A 160 20.03 2.69 10.33
N ASN A 161 19.84 3.58 9.35
CA ASN A 161 20.83 4.60 9.03
C ASN A 161 21.02 5.61 10.18
N ARG A 162 19.92 5.96 10.85
CA ARG A 162 19.94 6.80 12.05
C ARG A 162 20.73 6.13 13.19
N LEU A 163 20.43 4.87 13.48
CA LEU A 163 21.12 4.11 14.53
C LEU A 163 22.60 3.90 14.20
N ALA A 164 22.94 3.64 12.94
CA ALA A 164 24.33 3.52 12.48
C ALA A 164 25.12 4.83 12.68
N MET A 165 24.52 5.99 12.35
CA MET A 165 25.14 7.30 12.63
C MET A 165 25.30 7.56 14.13
N GLU A 166 24.31 7.18 14.96
CA GLU A 166 24.39 7.29 16.42
C GLU A 166 25.44 6.33 17.03
N GLU A 167 25.73 5.21 16.37
CA GLU A 167 26.78 4.25 16.75
C GLU A 167 28.16 4.75 16.33
N GLU A 168 28.34 5.22 15.08
CA GLU A 168 29.57 5.86 14.61
C GLU A 168 29.96 7.05 15.51
N ASN A 169 29.01 7.94 15.84
CA ASN A 169 29.31 9.08 16.72
C ASN A 169 29.70 8.63 18.13
N ARG A 170 29.16 7.51 18.63
CA ARG A 170 29.53 6.95 19.95
C ARG A 170 30.89 6.27 19.91
N GLU A 171 31.25 5.62 18.81
CA GLU A 171 32.57 5.04 18.59
C GLU A 171 33.64 6.13 18.43
N GLU A 172 33.33 7.23 17.73
CA GLU A 172 34.18 8.42 17.66
C GLU A 172 34.39 9.05 19.04
N GLU A 173 33.32 9.27 19.81
CA GLU A 173 33.42 9.75 21.20
C GLU A 173 34.22 8.79 22.10
N ALA A 174 34.06 7.47 21.93
CA ALA A 174 34.80 6.48 22.70
C ALA A 174 36.29 6.43 22.32
N MET A 175 36.62 6.59 21.03
CA MET A 175 38.01 6.72 20.58
C MET A 175 38.64 8.05 21.04
N GLU A 176 37.89 9.15 21.08
CA GLU A 176 38.36 10.44 21.61
C GLU A 176 38.71 10.35 23.10
N ILE A 177 37.95 9.58 23.89
CA ILE A 177 38.25 9.30 25.30
C ILE A 177 39.52 8.44 25.48
N ASP A 178 39.74 7.47 24.59
CA ASP A 178 40.92 6.57 24.64
C ASP A 178 42.23 7.31 24.35
N TRP A 179 42.26 8.24 23.38
CA TRP A 179 43.44 9.08 23.09
C TRP A 179 43.83 10.02 24.24
N VAL A 180 42.87 10.45 25.07
CA VAL A 180 43.13 11.34 26.22
C VAL A 180 43.70 10.58 27.43
N ALA A 181 43.54 9.24 27.48
CA ALA A 181 44.01 8.41 28.59
C ALA A 181 45.46 7.89 28.44
N VAL A 182 46.12 8.12 27.30
CA VAL A 182 47.47 7.58 26.99
C VAL A 182 48.61 8.51 27.43
N ASP A 183 48.35 9.76 27.83
CA ASP A 183 49.40 10.75 28.14
C ASP A 183 49.78 10.86 29.63
N GLU A 184 49.28 10.01 30.54
CA GLU A 184 49.56 10.15 31.99
C GLU A 184 50.57 9.18 32.62
N ASP A 185 51.16 8.22 31.91
CA ASP A 185 52.21 7.36 32.49
C ASP A 185 53.34 7.01 31.51
N ASP A 186 54.35 7.89 31.41
CA ASP A 186 55.74 7.46 31.19
C ASP A 186 56.71 8.38 31.97
N ASP A 187 57.56 7.69 32.72
CA ASP A 187 58.44 8.10 33.82
C ASP A 187 59.76 8.77 33.38
N ASP A 188 60.51 9.22 34.39
CA ASP A 188 61.97 9.43 34.43
C ASP A 188 62.54 10.84 34.19
N GLY A 189 62.98 11.45 35.30
CA GLY A 189 63.71 12.71 35.34
C GLY A 189 65.23 12.59 35.31
N GLU A 190 65.90 13.73 35.13
CA GLU A 190 67.23 14.07 35.65
C GLU A 190 67.42 15.60 35.50
N ASP A 191 67.56 16.34 36.61
CA ASP A 191 68.79 17.10 36.95
C ASP A 191 68.63 18.12 38.09
N ILE A 192 69.67 18.17 38.90
CA ILE A 192 69.86 18.88 40.17
C ILE A 192 70.17 20.37 39.96
N HIS A 193 69.46 21.27 40.65
CA HIS A 193 69.98 22.55 41.16
C HIS A 193 69.17 22.96 42.41
N SER A 194 69.70 22.78 43.62
CA SER A 194 70.60 23.69 44.33
C SER A 194 69.87 24.67 45.28
N LEU A 195 70.08 24.39 46.58
CA LEU A 195 70.14 25.32 47.74
C LEU A 195 68.84 25.89 48.31
N GLY A 196 68.56 25.54 49.57
CA GLY A 196 67.57 26.22 50.38
C GLY A 196 67.36 25.62 51.77
N PHE A 197 68.34 25.81 52.63
CA PHE A 197 68.44 25.33 54.01
C PHE A 197 67.34 25.89 54.94
N GLY A 198 66.87 25.06 55.88
CA GLY A 198 66.27 25.44 57.16
C GLY A 198 64.74 25.50 57.16
N GLY A 199 64.01 24.89 58.08
CA GLY A 199 64.37 24.21 59.32
C GLY A 199 63.10 24.13 60.18
N ALA A 200 63.00 23.07 60.99
CA ALA A 200 62.25 22.99 62.25
C ALA A 200 60.76 23.41 62.23
N SER A 201 59.83 22.45 62.14
CA SER A 201 59.20 21.77 63.28
C SER A 201 58.13 22.59 64.00
N GLU A 202 56.86 22.20 63.86
CA GLU A 202 55.97 21.79 64.97
C GLU A 202 54.54 21.60 64.43
N ALA A 203 53.98 20.43 64.70
CA ALA A 203 52.56 20.29 65.00
C ALA A 203 52.43 20.16 66.53
N PRO A 204 51.26 20.24 67.18
CA PRO A 204 49.89 20.44 66.67
C PRO A 204 49.06 21.47 67.48
N PHE A 205 47.87 21.83 66.98
CA PHE A 205 46.55 21.68 67.63
C PHE A 205 45.44 21.99 66.63
#